data_AF-A0AAV6NV58-F1
#
_entry.id   AF-A0AAV6NV58-F1
#
_cell.length_a   1.000
_cell.length_b   1.000
_cell.length_c   1.000
_cell.angle_alpha   90.00
_cell.angle_beta   90.00
_cell.angle_gamma   90.00
#
_symmetry.space_group_name_H-M   'P 1'
#
loop_
_entity.id
_entity.type
_entity.pdbx_description
1 polymer ?
#
loop_
_entity_poly.entity_id
_entity_poly.type
_entity_poly.pdbx_seq_one_letter_code
_entity_poly.pdbx_strand_id
1 'polypeptide(L)'
;MCTLELFSFLKINSFSSMRKQEVRLLVDDLQEAAENCVAVDLSSKISCLIVDIMCLMVVGRKYRDKELDAKGFKAVIQEATRLAASPNLGDFFPFIARFDLQGLCRRAKSVGDVFDGFLEKIVEEHVVSKNDNNKDFVDVMLDLMGSRENDYQIDCSTIKAMILVSTKQCEPELTHE
;
A
#
# COMPACT_ATOMS: atom_id res chain seq x y z
N MET A 1 15.57 -2.16 -9.82
CA MET A 1 15.68 -1.57 -8.47
C MET A 1 14.75 -2.27 -7.48
N CYS A 2 13.42 -2.14 -7.60
CA CYS A 2 12.48 -2.70 -6.62
C CYS A 2 12.62 -4.22 -6.42
N THR A 3 12.75 -5.00 -7.49
CA THR A 3 12.91 -6.46 -7.42
C THR A 3 14.23 -6.92 -6.79
N LEU A 4 15.31 -6.17 -6.98
CA LEU A 4 16.66 -6.56 -6.53
C LEU A 4 16.99 -6.08 -5.12
N GLU A 5 16.42 -4.95 -4.70
CA GLU A 5 16.71 -4.33 -3.39
C GLU A 5 15.56 -4.55 -2.40
N LEU A 6 14.33 -4.25 -2.81
CA LEU A 6 13.16 -4.25 -1.92
C LEU A 6 12.50 -5.63 -1.83
N PHE A 7 12.30 -6.29 -2.96
CA PHE A 7 11.66 -7.60 -3.06
C PHE A 7 12.66 -8.75 -3.22
N SER A 8 13.92 -8.52 -2.86
CA SER A 8 14.92 -9.58 -2.89
C SER A 8 14.59 -10.65 -1.86
N PHE A 9 14.99 -11.90 -2.14
CA PHE A 9 14.80 -13.01 -1.20
C PHE A 9 15.41 -12.69 0.18
N LEU A 10 16.57 -12.02 0.20
CA LEU A 10 17.24 -11.62 1.44
C LEU A 10 16.39 -10.61 2.23
N LYS A 11 15.88 -9.57 1.58
CA LYS A 11 15.05 -8.54 2.21
C LYS A 11 13.69 -9.09 2.65
N ILE A 12 13.03 -9.91 1.83
CA ILE A 12 11.79 -10.59 2.23
C ILE A 12 12.03 -11.50 3.44
N ASN A 13 13.17 -12.17 3.52
CA ASN A 13 13.49 -13.03 4.66
C ASN A 13 13.89 -12.26 5.92
N SER A 14 14.42 -11.05 5.82
CA SER A 14 14.69 -10.23 7.00
C SER A 14 13.40 -9.89 7.76
N PHE A 15 12.26 -9.82 7.06
CA PHE A 15 10.93 -9.63 7.68
C PHE A 15 10.26 -10.95 8.16
N SER A 16 10.94 -12.09 8.13
CA SER A 16 10.35 -13.40 8.49
C SER A 16 9.89 -13.46 9.95
N SER A 17 10.69 -12.92 10.87
CA SER A 17 10.35 -12.87 12.30
C SER A 17 9.07 -12.07 12.55
N MET A 18 9.00 -10.89 11.95
CA MET A 18 7.85 -9.99 11.98
C MET A 18 6.58 -10.68 11.43
N ARG A 19 6.65 -11.29 10.24
CA ARG A 19 5.49 -12.02 9.69
C ARG A 19 5.02 -13.15 10.59
N LYS A 20 5.94 -13.93 11.17
CA LYS A 20 5.60 -15.00 12.12
C LYS A 20 4.94 -14.46 13.38
N GLN A 21 5.41 -13.33 13.89
CA GLN A 21 4.81 -12.68 15.06
C GLN A 21 3.37 -12.24 14.76
N GLU A 22 3.12 -11.60 13.62
CA GLU A 22 1.79 -11.15 13.22
C GLU A 22 0.81 -12.31 13.00
N VAL A 23 1.27 -13.39 12.35
CA VAL A 23 0.46 -14.60 12.19
C VAL A 23 0.14 -15.23 13.55
N ARG A 24 1.10 -15.25 14.47
CA ARG A 24 0.89 -15.78 15.82
C ARG A 24 -0.17 -14.99 16.58
N LEU A 25 -0.13 -13.66 16.52
CA LEU A 25 -1.17 -12.82 17.14
C LEU A 25 -2.55 -13.14 16.59
N LEU A 26 -2.69 -13.36 15.27
CA LEU A 26 -3.96 -13.78 14.69
C LEU A 26 -4.40 -15.17 15.19
N VAL A 27 -3.47 -16.12 15.32
CA VAL A 27 -3.79 -17.45 15.84
C VAL A 27 -4.27 -17.39 17.28
N ASP A 28 -3.59 -16.60 18.13
CA ASP A 28 -3.95 -16.42 19.52
C ASP A 28 -5.36 -15.77 19.63
N ASP A 29 -5.64 -14.74 18.83
CA ASP A 29 -6.97 -14.11 18.70
C ASP A 29 -8.08 -15.13 18.31
N LEU A 30 -7.78 -16.02 17.35
CA LEU A 30 -8.73 -17.01 16.87
C LEU A 30 -8.95 -18.12 17.91
N GLN A 31 -7.92 -18.48 18.67
CA GLN A 31 -8.02 -19.44 19.76
C GLN A 31 -8.94 -18.89 20.85
N GLU A 32 -8.75 -17.64 21.27
CA GLU A 32 -9.63 -17.00 22.26
C GLU A 32 -11.09 -16.93 21.79
N ALA A 33 -11.32 -16.60 20.51
CA ALA A 33 -12.68 -16.60 19.95
C ALA A 33 -13.30 -18.00 19.95
N ALA A 34 -12.51 -19.04 19.65
CA ALA A 34 -12.97 -20.43 19.67
C ALA A 34 -13.30 -20.91 21.10
N GLU A 35 -12.47 -20.57 22.09
CA GLU A 35 -12.72 -20.87 23.50
C GLU A 35 -14.03 -20.23 23.99
N ASN A 36 -14.35 -19.03 23.50
CA ASN A 36 -15.58 -18.32 23.81
C ASN A 36 -16.76 -18.67 22.87
N CYS A 37 -16.57 -19.62 21.94
CA CYS A 37 -17.57 -20.02 20.93
C CYS A 37 -18.13 -18.84 20.10
N VAL A 38 -17.29 -17.84 19.81
CA VAL A 38 -17.65 -16.64 19.05
C VAL A 38 -17.42 -16.87 17.56
N ALA A 39 -18.41 -16.56 16.72
CA ALA A 39 -18.25 -16.60 15.27
C ALA A 39 -17.32 -15.48 14.80
N VAL A 40 -16.38 -15.80 13.90
CA VAL A 40 -15.38 -14.86 13.39
C VAL A 40 -15.46 -14.75 11.88
N ASP A 41 -15.40 -13.52 11.37
CA ASP A 41 -15.15 -13.25 9.94
C ASP A 41 -13.64 -13.41 9.64
N LEU A 42 -13.28 -14.59 9.14
CA LEU A 42 -11.90 -14.91 8.79
C LEU A 42 -11.38 -14.07 7.62
N SER A 43 -12.23 -13.71 6.66
CA SER A 43 -11.84 -12.88 5.52
C SER A 43 -11.42 -11.48 5.97
N SER A 44 -12.16 -10.88 6.90
CA SER A 44 -11.81 -9.59 7.49
C SER A 44 -10.52 -9.68 8.33
N LYS A 45 -10.36 -10.72 9.15
CA LYS A 45 -9.16 -10.94 9.97
C LYS A 45 -7.89 -11.14 9.13
N ILE A 46 -7.96 -11.96 8.08
CA ILE A 46 -6.82 -12.18 7.16
C ILE A 46 -6.51 -10.91 6.38
N SER A 47 -7.53 -10.18 5.91
CA SER A 47 -7.31 -8.91 5.21
C SER A 47 -6.59 -7.90 6.09
N CYS A 48 -6.98 -7.77 7.36
CA CYS A 48 -6.24 -6.96 8.34
C CYS A 48 -4.78 -7.41 8.50
N LEU A 49 -4.55 -8.71 8.69
CA LEU A 49 -3.21 -9.26 8.86
C LEU A 49 -2.30 -8.91 7.67
N ILE A 50 -2.79 -9.07 6.44
CA ILE A 50 -2.02 -8.75 5.23
C ILE A 50 -1.67 -7.26 5.21
N VAL A 51 -2.61 -6.39 5.54
CA VAL A 51 -2.41 -4.94 5.59
C VAL A 51 -1.40 -4.56 6.66
N ASP A 52 -1.49 -5.12 7.86
CA ASP A 52 -0.56 -4.84 8.96
C ASP A 52 0.87 -5.29 8.61
N ILE A 53 1.01 -6.48 8.03
CA ILE A 53 2.30 -7.00 7.55
C ILE A 53 2.87 -6.08 6.46
N MET A 54 2.06 -5.64 5.49
CA MET A 54 2.51 -4.71 4.45
C MET A 54 2.95 -3.38 5.04
N CYS A 55 2.19 -2.80 5.98
CA CYS A 55 2.54 -1.54 6.62
C CYS A 55 3.88 -1.63 7.36
N LEU A 56 4.08 -2.71 8.12
CA LEU A 56 5.32 -2.94 8.84
C LEU A 56 6.53 -3.13 7.92
N MET A 57 6.36 -3.83 6.78
CA MET A 57 7.47 -4.06 5.85
C MET A 57 7.78 -2.83 5.00
N VAL A 58 6.76 -2.06 4.60
CA VAL A 58 6.92 -0.92 3.69
C VAL A 58 7.29 0.35 4.45
N VAL A 59 6.67 0.56 5.62
CA VAL A 59 6.65 1.84 6.36
C VAL A 59 7.15 1.69 7.80
N GLY A 60 7.62 0.51 8.19
CA GLY A 60 8.21 0.27 9.50
C GLY A 60 7.24 0.23 10.69
N ARG A 61 5.95 0.57 10.51
CA ARG A 61 4.95 0.57 11.59
C ARG A 61 3.54 0.17 11.11
N LYS A 62 2.70 -0.26 12.05
CA LYS A 62 1.25 -0.47 11.81
C LYS A 62 0.51 0.86 11.86
N TYR A 63 -0.57 0.95 11.10
CA TYR A 63 -1.46 2.09 11.14
C TYR A 63 -2.85 1.72 11.61
N ARG A 64 -3.42 2.56 12.47
CA ARG A 64 -4.78 2.40 12.98
C ARG A 64 -5.74 3.30 12.22
N ASP A 65 -7.03 3.01 12.32
CA ASP A 65 -8.07 3.74 11.59
C ASP A 65 -8.03 5.26 11.80
N LYS A 66 -7.54 5.74 12.95
CA LYS A 66 -7.49 7.18 13.25
C LYS A 66 -6.36 7.95 12.54
N GLU A 67 -5.49 7.27 11.81
CA GLU A 67 -4.20 7.83 11.35
C GLU A 67 -4.20 8.25 9.87
N LEU A 68 -5.28 7.97 9.11
CA LEU A 68 -5.35 8.27 7.67
C LEU A 68 -6.30 9.43 7.32
N ASP A 69 -7.61 9.27 7.56
CA ASP A 69 -8.62 10.30 7.33
C ASP A 69 -9.89 10.04 8.18
N ALA A 70 -10.96 10.79 7.94
CA ALA A 70 -12.24 10.60 8.64
C ALA A 70 -12.95 9.26 8.31
N LYS A 71 -12.62 8.62 7.18
CA LYS A 71 -13.15 7.29 6.80
C LYS A 71 -12.36 6.15 7.45
N GLY A 72 -11.10 6.42 7.74
CA GLY A 72 -10.18 5.57 8.47
C GLY A 72 -9.32 4.66 7.60
N PHE A 73 -8.12 4.34 8.11
CA PHE A 73 -7.08 3.62 7.38
C PHE A 73 -7.56 2.33 6.70
N LYS A 74 -8.24 1.46 7.45
CA LYS A 74 -8.73 0.18 6.95
C LYS A 74 -9.79 0.35 5.86
N ALA A 75 -10.67 1.33 5.99
CA ALA A 75 -11.72 1.59 5.01
C ALA A 75 -11.13 2.05 3.67
N VAL A 76 -10.11 2.90 3.71
CA VAL A 76 -9.40 3.39 2.51
C VAL A 76 -8.68 2.24 1.80
N ILE A 77 -7.99 1.38 2.54
CA ILE A 77 -7.30 0.20 1.98
C ILE A 77 -8.29 -0.81 1.39
N GLN A 78 -9.42 -1.05 2.06
CA GLN A 78 -10.48 -1.93 1.54
C GLN A 78 -11.07 -1.39 0.25
N GLU A 79 -11.32 -0.08 0.18
CA GLU A 79 -11.81 0.56 -1.04
C GLU A 79 -10.77 0.48 -2.16
N ALA A 80 -9.49 0.73 -1.87
CA ALA A 80 -8.41 0.58 -2.85
C ALA A 80 -8.34 -0.85 -3.41
N THR A 81 -8.42 -1.84 -2.53
CA THR A 81 -8.42 -3.27 -2.91
C THR A 81 -9.63 -3.60 -3.78
N ARG A 82 -10.81 -3.10 -3.42
CA ARG A 82 -12.04 -3.31 -4.17
C ARG A 82 -11.96 -2.67 -5.56
N LEU A 83 -11.42 -1.46 -5.66
CA LEU A 83 -11.25 -0.76 -6.93
C LEU A 83 -10.26 -1.52 -7.83
N ALA A 84 -9.12 -1.96 -7.29
CA ALA A 84 -8.12 -2.74 -8.01
C ALA A 84 -8.65 -4.09 -8.52
N ALA A 85 -9.57 -4.73 -7.76
CA ALA A 85 -10.20 -5.99 -8.14
C ALA A 85 -11.44 -5.82 -9.04
N SER A 86 -11.92 -4.58 -9.25
CA SER A 86 -13.14 -4.33 -10.03
C SER A 86 -12.83 -4.24 -11.53
N PRO A 87 -13.55 -4.97 -12.39
CA PRO A 87 -13.41 -4.81 -13.83
C PRO A 87 -13.98 -3.44 -14.26
N ASN A 88 -13.20 -2.69 -15.04
CA ASN A 88 -13.61 -1.43 -15.64
C ASN A 88 -14.12 -1.67 -17.06
N LEU A 89 -15.38 -1.33 -17.33
CA LEU A 89 -15.99 -1.43 -18.65
C LEU A 89 -15.29 -0.56 -19.69
N GLY A 90 -14.67 0.55 -19.27
CA GLY A 90 -13.84 1.38 -20.15
C GLY A 90 -12.66 0.63 -20.75
N ASP A 91 -12.11 -0.36 -20.03
CA ASP A 91 -10.99 -1.18 -20.51
C ASP A 91 -11.44 -2.17 -21.60
N PHE A 92 -12.72 -2.56 -21.63
CA PHE A 92 -13.29 -3.46 -22.63
C PHE A 92 -13.96 -2.73 -23.80
N PHE A 93 -14.48 -1.53 -23.54
CA PHE A 93 -15.24 -0.72 -24.50
C PHE A 93 -14.69 0.72 -24.50
N PRO A 94 -13.62 0.99 -25.27
CA PRO A 94 -12.92 2.28 -25.23
C PRO A 94 -13.81 3.50 -25.48
N PHE A 95 -14.85 3.35 -26.32
CA PHE A 95 -15.79 4.43 -26.64
C PHE A 95 -16.63 4.92 -25.44
N ILE A 96 -16.78 4.13 -24.38
CA ILE A 96 -17.43 4.56 -23.13
C ILE A 96 -16.46 4.93 -22.00
N ALA A 97 -15.16 4.73 -22.18
CA ALA A 97 -14.15 4.93 -21.12
C ALA A 97 -14.20 6.34 -20.52
N ARG A 98 -14.39 7.36 -21.36
CA ARG A 98 -14.46 8.77 -20.93
C ARG A 98 -15.61 9.10 -19.99
N PHE A 99 -16.66 8.29 -19.95
CA PHE A 99 -17.86 8.58 -19.17
C PHE A 99 -17.80 8.06 -17.74
N ASP A 100 -16.81 7.21 -17.41
CA ASP A 100 -16.66 6.59 -16.08
C ASP A 100 -18.01 6.08 -15.53
N LEU A 101 -18.73 5.27 -16.33
CA LEU A 101 -20.12 4.86 -16.02
C LEU A 101 -20.25 4.11 -14.70
N GLN A 102 -19.17 3.46 -14.24
CA GLN A 102 -19.11 2.76 -12.96
C GLN A 102 -18.59 3.64 -11.80
N GLY A 103 -18.14 4.87 -12.10
CA GLY A 103 -17.54 5.79 -11.13
C GLY A 103 -16.21 5.30 -10.54
N LEU A 104 -15.57 4.31 -11.18
CA LEU A 104 -14.34 3.68 -10.68
C LEU A 104 -13.19 4.68 -10.72
N CYS A 105 -13.10 5.49 -11.78
CA CYS A 105 -12.04 6.47 -11.90
C CYS A 105 -12.13 7.59 -10.88
N ARG A 106 -13.34 8.12 -10.68
CA ARG A 106 -13.55 9.15 -9.65
C ARG A 106 -13.25 8.62 -8.25
N ARG A 107 -13.62 7.38 -7.95
CA ARG A 107 -13.34 6.75 -6.65
C ARG A 107 -11.84 6.45 -6.47
N ALA A 108 -11.18 5.95 -7.52
CA ALA A 108 -9.74 5.71 -7.52
C ALA A 108 -8.96 7.00 -7.28
N LYS A 109 -9.37 8.11 -7.93
CA LYS A 109 -8.78 9.43 -7.68
C LYS A 109 -8.94 9.87 -6.22
N SER A 110 -10.14 9.76 -5.66
CA SER A 110 -10.37 10.11 -4.25
C SER A 110 -9.54 9.28 -3.27
N VAL A 111 -9.31 8.00 -3.58
CA VAL A 111 -8.44 7.13 -2.78
C VAL A 111 -6.97 7.51 -2.96
N GLY A 112 -6.56 7.79 -4.21
CA GLY A 112 -5.22 8.27 -4.55
C GLY A 112 -4.85 9.56 -3.83
N ASP A 113 -5.74 10.55 -3.78
CA ASP A 113 -5.52 11.82 -3.08
C ASP A 113 -5.28 11.61 -1.57
N VAL A 114 -5.98 10.64 -0.97
CA VAL A 114 -5.80 10.28 0.45
C VAL A 114 -4.46 9.58 0.67
N PHE A 115 -4.08 8.65 -0.21
CA PHE A 115 -2.77 8.00 -0.15
C PHE A 115 -1.62 8.96 -0.42
N ASP A 116 -1.78 9.93 -1.32
CA ASP A 116 -0.73 10.89 -1.64
C ASP A 116 -0.34 11.70 -0.39
N GLY A 117 -1.32 12.27 0.31
CA GLY A 117 -1.07 13.02 1.55
C GLY A 117 -0.57 12.14 2.70
N PHE A 118 -0.91 10.85 2.71
CA PHE A 118 -0.42 9.90 3.70
C PHE A 118 1.05 9.50 3.46
N LEU A 119 1.38 9.15 2.22
CA LEU A 119 2.72 8.77 1.84
C LEU A 119 3.68 9.97 1.90
N GLU A 120 3.20 11.20 1.64
CA GLU A 120 3.99 12.42 1.85
C GLU A 120 4.48 12.52 3.30
N LYS A 121 3.56 12.38 4.28
CA LYS A 121 3.92 12.41 5.71
C LYS A 121 4.88 11.30 6.08
N ILE A 122 4.66 10.09 5.54
CA ILE A 122 5.56 8.96 5.75
C ILE A 122 6.97 9.29 5.26
N VAL A 123 7.11 9.77 4.03
CA VAL A 123 8.42 10.06 3.45
C VAL A 123 9.11 11.15 4.26
N GLU A 124 8.38 12.21 4.65
CA GLU A 124 8.91 13.27 5.51
C GLU A 124 9.40 12.73 6.87
N GLU A 125 8.62 11.85 7.52
CA GLU A 125 9.02 11.21 8.78
C GLU A 125 10.33 10.41 8.64
N HIS A 126 10.50 9.64 7.55
CA HIS A 126 11.70 8.82 7.33
C HIS A 126 12.92 9.66 6.91
N VAL A 127 12.72 10.79 6.23
CA VAL A 127 13.80 11.75 5.91
C VAL A 127 14.36 12.37 7.19
N VAL A 128 13.50 12.70 8.16
CA VAL A 128 13.91 13.30 9.45
C VAL A 128 14.48 12.24 10.40
N SER A 129 13.87 11.06 10.47
CA SER A 129 14.22 9.98 11.39
C SER A 129 15.06 8.91 10.68
N LYS A 130 16.33 9.20 10.39
CA LYS A 130 17.26 8.19 9.86
C LYS A 130 17.46 7.05 10.87
N ASN A 131 16.85 5.90 10.59
CA ASN A 131 17.00 4.71 11.40
C ASN A 131 18.01 3.76 10.75
N ASP A 132 19.20 3.65 11.34
CA ASP A 132 20.25 2.77 10.81
C ASP A 132 20.00 1.29 11.10
N ASN A 133 19.12 0.97 12.05
CA ASN A 133 18.81 -0.41 12.43
C ASN A 133 17.43 -0.82 11.90
N ASN A 134 17.43 -1.85 11.06
CA ASN A 134 16.25 -2.54 10.54
C ASN A 134 15.41 -1.72 9.54
N LYS A 135 16.10 -1.19 8.51
CA LYS A 135 15.53 -0.40 7.41
C LYS A 135 14.29 -1.04 6.79
N ASP A 136 13.23 -0.28 6.60
CA ASP A 136 12.05 -0.72 5.85
C ASP A 136 12.23 -0.50 4.34
N PHE A 137 11.15 -0.42 3.56
CA PHE A 137 11.25 -0.16 2.12
C PHE A 137 11.49 1.32 1.83
N VAL A 138 10.82 2.22 2.54
CA VAL A 138 10.99 3.67 2.36
C VAL A 138 12.43 4.06 2.66
N ASP A 139 13.01 3.53 3.75
CA ASP A 139 14.42 3.75 4.10
C ASP A 139 15.37 3.32 2.97
N VAL A 140 15.17 2.11 2.41
CA VAL A 140 16.02 1.61 1.32
C VAL A 140 15.86 2.46 0.07
N MET A 141 14.64 2.93 -0.23
CA MET A 141 14.40 3.82 -1.36
C MET A 141 15.07 5.18 -1.18
N LEU A 142 15.04 5.74 0.04
CA LEU A 142 15.73 7.00 0.38
C LEU A 142 17.26 6.85 0.29
N ASP A 143 17.83 5.74 0.75
CA ASP A 143 19.25 5.45 0.61
C ASP A 143 19.69 5.39 -0.86
N LEU A 144 18.86 4.75 -1.70
CA LEU A 144 19.10 4.64 -3.14
C LEU A 144 19.00 6.00 -3.85
N MET A 145 18.18 6.94 -3.34
CA MET A 145 18.15 8.34 -3.81
C MET A 145 19.42 9.11 -3.43
N GLY A 146 19.96 8.87 -2.23
CA GLY A 146 21.13 9.59 -1.72
C GLY A 146 22.46 9.17 -2.35
N SER A 147 22.51 7.98 -2.97
CA SER A 147 23.72 7.46 -3.62
C SER A 147 23.90 8.09 -5.01
N ARG A 148 24.95 8.90 -5.17
CA ARG A 148 25.31 9.70 -6.38
C ARG A 148 25.66 8.88 -7.63
N GLU A 149 25.40 7.57 -7.66
CA GLU A 149 25.75 6.66 -8.76
C GLU A 149 24.61 6.39 -9.75
N ASN A 150 23.39 6.86 -9.47
CA ASN A 150 22.27 6.73 -10.41
C ASN A 150 22.01 8.05 -11.15
N ASP A 151 22.13 8.05 -12.48
CA ASP A 151 21.73 9.14 -13.39
C ASP A 151 20.21 9.45 -13.36
N TYR A 152 19.45 8.78 -12.49
CA TYR A 152 18.02 8.97 -12.30
C TYR A 152 17.78 9.72 -11.00
N GLN A 153 17.32 10.98 -11.10
CA GLN A 153 16.78 11.69 -9.95
C GLN A 153 15.43 11.09 -9.58
N ILE A 154 15.46 10.10 -8.68
CA ILE A 154 14.28 9.56 -8.05
C ILE A 154 13.84 10.60 -7.02
N ASP A 155 12.65 11.20 -7.19
CA ASP A 155 12.07 12.21 -6.30
C ASP A 155 11.04 11.57 -5.34
N CYS A 156 10.59 12.29 -4.29
CA CYS A 156 9.53 11.86 -3.38
C CYS A 156 8.29 11.34 -4.15
N SER A 157 7.93 12.02 -5.24
CA SER A 157 6.89 11.59 -6.18
C SER A 157 7.10 10.17 -6.71
N THR A 158 8.34 9.77 -6.97
CA THR A 158 8.70 8.43 -7.43
C THR A 158 8.57 7.38 -6.31
N ILE A 159 8.92 7.69 -5.06
CA ILE A 159 8.67 6.78 -3.93
C ILE A 159 7.17 6.54 -3.78
N LYS A 160 6.38 7.62 -3.77
CA LYS A 160 4.92 7.53 -3.64
C LYS A 160 4.32 6.69 -4.76
N ALA A 161 4.75 6.90 -6.01
CA ALA A 161 4.28 6.13 -7.17
C ALA A 161 4.71 4.65 -7.17
N MET A 162 5.86 4.32 -6.58
CA MET A 162 6.30 2.92 -6.44
C MET A 162 5.55 2.17 -5.34
N ILE A 163 5.13 2.87 -4.27
CA ILE A 163 4.32 2.28 -3.19
C ILE A 163 2.85 2.16 -3.63
N LEU A 164 2.32 3.21 -4.24
CA LEU A 164 0.96 3.25 -4.74
C LEU A 164 0.92 2.56 -6.12
N VAL A 165 0.52 1.28 -6.16
CA VAL A 165 0.33 0.55 -7.43
C VAL A 165 -0.52 1.40 -8.36
N SER A 166 0.13 2.01 -9.36
CA SER A 166 -0.53 2.92 -10.29
C SER A 166 -1.45 2.10 -11.18
N THR A 167 -2.74 2.11 -10.86
CA THR A 167 -3.76 1.52 -11.73
C THR A 167 -3.91 2.42 -12.95
N LYS A 168 -3.58 1.89 -14.13
CA LYS A 168 -3.72 2.57 -15.43
C LYS A 168 -5.18 2.89 -15.83
N GLN A 169 -6.14 2.71 -14.93
CA GLN A 169 -7.56 2.68 -15.24
C GLN A 169 -8.14 4.01 -15.73
N CYS A 170 -7.39 5.12 -15.63
CA CYS A 170 -7.95 6.47 -15.80
C CYS A 170 -7.04 7.44 -16.56
N GLU A 171 -6.26 6.98 -17.54
CA GLU A 171 -5.67 7.91 -18.52
C GLU A 171 -6.72 8.21 -19.60
N PRO A 172 -7.13 9.48 -19.79
CA PRO A 172 -7.84 9.85 -21.00
C PRO A 172 -6.84 9.76 -22.15
N GLU A 173 -7.06 8.83 -23.09
CA GLU A 173 -6.41 8.93 -24.40
C GLU A 173 -6.82 10.28 -25.00
N LEU A 174 -5.88 11.22 -25.06
CA LEU A 174 -6.01 12.41 -25.88
C LEU A 174 -6.07 11.96 -27.33
N THR A 175 -7.28 11.77 -27.84
CA THR A 175 -7.52 11.73 -29.28
C THR A 175 -7.24 13.14 -29.81
N HIS A 176 -6.03 13.32 -30.35
CA HIS A 176 -5.75 14.37 -31.32
C HIS A 176 -6.64 14.12 -32.55
N GLU A 177 -7.62 15.00 -32.77
CA GLU A 177 -8.14 15.32 -34.11
C GLU A 177 -7.65 16.70 -34.51
#